data_AF-A0A7X8DWB6-F1
#
_entry.id   AF-A0A7X8DWB6-F1
#
_cell.length_a   1.000
_cell.length_b   1.000
_cell.length_c   1.000
_cell.angle_alpha   90.00
_cell.angle_beta   90.00
_cell.angle_gamma   90.00
#
_symmetry.space_group_name_H-M   'P 1'
#
loop_
_entity.id
_entity.type
_entity.pdbx_description
1 polymer ?
#
loop_
_entity_poly.entity_id
_entity_poly.type
_entity_poly.pdbx_seq_one_letter_code
_entity_poly.pdbx_strand_id
1 'polypeptide(L)'
;MGEIIHGLIVTVIGMGITFLVLIILSYVLDLFRILAEGPSKKEDDLAEHVEEINPIIEDSNVEDTSSGDDLELVAAITAAIAASMDTTADRLVVRSFRRIGTKTSKWNNLLY
;
A
#
# COMPACT_ATOMS: atom_id res chain seq x y z
N MET A 1 42.76 -7.88 20.20
CA MET A 1 42.69 -7.65 18.73
C MET A 1 41.69 -8.56 18.00
N GLY A 2 41.32 -9.74 18.51
CA GLY A 2 40.36 -10.62 17.82
C GLY A 2 38.92 -10.09 17.77
N GLU A 3 38.43 -9.42 18.82
CA GLU A 3 37.01 -9.04 18.90
C GLU A 3 36.58 -7.99 17.87
N ILE A 4 37.47 -7.05 17.54
CA ILE A 4 37.20 -6.02 16.52
C ILE A 4 37.13 -6.65 15.11
N ILE A 5 37.88 -7.73 14.88
CA ILE A 5 37.85 -8.46 13.60
C ILE A 5 36.50 -9.15 13.39
N HIS A 6 35.89 -9.66 14.46
CA HIS A 6 34.57 -10.30 14.40
C HIS A 6 33.49 -9.28 14.06
N GLY A 7 33.51 -8.11 14.70
CA GLY A 7 32.60 -7.01 14.36
C GLY A 7 32.73 -6.56 12.90
N LEU A 8 33.96 -6.42 12.40
CA LEU A 8 34.23 -6.06 11.01
C LEU A 8 33.75 -7.12 10.01
N ILE A 9 33.85 -8.40 10.35
CA ILE A 9 33.33 -9.50 9.53
C ILE A 9 31.80 -9.44 9.45
N VAL A 10 31.12 -9.19 10.56
CA VAL A 10 29.65 -9.13 10.59
C VAL A 10 29.15 -7.93 9.78
N THR A 11 29.82 -6.78 9.81
CA THR A 11 29.41 -5.62 9.00
C THR A 11 29.62 -5.86 7.51
N VAL A 12 30.73 -6.46 7.09
CA VAL A 12 30.96 -6.80 5.67
C VAL A 12 29.96 -7.85 5.19
N ILE A 13 29.68 -8.89 5.99
CA ILE A 13 28.67 -9.89 5.66
C ILE A 13 27.27 -9.27 5.62
N GLY A 14 26.93 -8.41 6.59
CA GLY A 14 25.66 -7.68 6.64
C GLY A 14 25.47 -6.70 5.47
N MET A 15 26.52 -6.01 5.06
CA MET A 15 26.51 -5.14 3.89
C MET A 15 26.43 -5.95 2.59
N GLY A 16 27.10 -7.10 2.53
CA GLY A 16 27.05 -8.00 1.38
C GLY A 16 25.68 -8.66 1.18
N ILE A 17 25.06 -9.17 2.25
CA ILE A 17 23.74 -9.80 2.18
C ILE A 17 22.65 -8.78 1.80
N THR A 18 22.71 -7.56 2.35
CA THR A 18 21.75 -6.50 1.98
C THR A 18 21.92 -6.08 0.53
N PHE A 19 23.15 -5.96 0.03
CA PHE A 19 23.41 -5.70 -1.40
C PHE A 19 22.86 -6.81 -2.30
N LEU A 20 23.04 -8.08 -1.91
CA LEU A 20 22.52 -9.23 -2.66
C LEU A 20 20.98 -9.26 -2.65
N VAL A 21 20.36 -8.96 -1.50
CA VAL A 21 18.90 -8.87 -1.36
C VAL A 21 18.33 -7.79 -2.26
N LEU A 22 18.98 -6.62 -2.39
CA LEU A 22 18.54 -5.55 -3.29
C LEU A 22 18.60 -5.99 -4.77
N ILE A 23 19.65 -6.69 -5.18
CA ILE A 23 19.75 -7.24 -6.54
C ILE A 23 18.61 -8.23 -6.82
N ILE A 24 18.35 -9.15 -5.88
CA ILE A 24 17.28 -10.14 -6.02
C ILE A 24 15.91 -9.45 -6.06
N LEU A 25 15.67 -8.46 -5.20
CA LEU A 25 14.43 -7.66 -5.22
C LEU A 25 14.24 -6.95 -6.56
N SER A 26 15.28 -6.31 -7.11
CA SER A 26 15.22 -5.69 -8.43
C SER A 26 14.81 -6.69 -9.50
N TYR A 27 15.45 -7.86 -9.52
CA TYR A 27 15.16 -8.90 -10.52
C TYR A 27 13.74 -9.46 -10.40
N VAL A 28 13.24 -9.65 -9.17
CA VAL A 28 11.87 -10.10 -8.92
C VAL A 28 10.87 -9.05 -9.40
N LEU A 29 11.14 -7.76 -9.18
CA LEU A 29 10.32 -6.68 -9.71
C LEU A 29 10.33 -6.63 -11.23
N ASP A 30 11.47 -6.83 -11.89
CA ASP A 30 11.54 -6.88 -13.37
C ASP A 30 10.77 -8.08 -13.94
N LEU A 31 10.82 -9.24 -13.28
CA LEU A 31 10.04 -10.40 -13.68
C LEU A 31 8.54 -10.20 -13.45
N PHE A 32 8.14 -9.55 -12.36
CA PHE A 32 6.75 -9.15 -12.18
C PHE A 32 6.33 -8.07 -13.16
N ARG A 33 7.22 -7.15 -13.53
CA ARG A 33 6.99 -6.12 -14.55
C ARG A 33 6.68 -6.76 -15.89
N ILE A 34 7.45 -7.76 -16.33
CA ILE A 34 7.21 -8.46 -17.59
C ILE A 34 5.90 -9.27 -17.58
N LEU A 35 5.48 -9.77 -16.42
CA LEU A 35 4.19 -10.47 -16.27
C LEU A 35 3.00 -9.51 -16.14
N ALA A 36 3.21 -8.34 -15.53
CA ALA A 36 2.22 -7.28 -15.37
C ALA A 36 2.02 -6.48 -16.67
N GLU A 37 3.08 -6.32 -17.46
CA GLU A 37 3.05 -5.78 -18.81
C GLU A 37 2.57 -6.87 -19.77
N GLY A 38 1.26 -7.16 -19.72
CA GLY A 38 0.56 -7.78 -20.85
C GLY A 38 0.87 -7.01 -22.14
N PRO A 39 0.87 -7.67 -23.31
CA PRO A 39 1.59 -7.24 -24.52
C PRO A 39 1.15 -5.86 -25.03
N SER A 40 1.71 -4.82 -24.44
CA SER A 40 1.60 -3.44 -24.88
C SER A 40 2.98 -3.04 -25.36
N LYS A 41 3.15 -3.26 -26.66
CA LYS A 41 4.00 -2.53 -27.60
C LYS A 41 4.91 -1.47 -26.95
N LYS A 42 6.21 -1.77 -27.00
CA LYS A 42 7.36 -0.86 -26.93
C LYS A 42 6.98 0.58 -27.24
N GLU A 43 7.42 1.52 -26.39
CA GLU A 43 8.25 2.67 -26.81
C GLU A 43 9.20 2.98 -25.65
N ASP A 44 10.49 2.69 -25.87
CA ASP A 44 11.56 3.44 -25.23
C ASP A 44 11.40 4.88 -25.69
N ASP A 45 11.27 5.84 -24.79
CA ASP A 45 12.01 7.08 -24.96
C ASP A 45 12.25 7.81 -23.64
N LEU A 46 13.50 8.25 -23.55
CA LEU A 46 14.08 9.02 -22.48
C LEU A 46 13.43 10.39 -22.34
N ALA A 47 13.41 10.84 -21.09
CA ALA A 47 13.59 12.22 -20.67
C ALA A 47 12.51 13.26 -21.01
N GLU A 48 12.13 13.99 -19.95
CA GLU A 48 11.94 15.43 -19.98
C GLU A 48 10.73 15.97 -20.76
N HIS A 49 9.60 16.12 -20.06
CA HIS A 49 8.92 17.41 -20.04
C HIS A 49 7.99 17.51 -18.83
N VAL A 50 8.43 18.31 -17.85
CA VAL A 50 7.56 19.01 -16.91
C VAL A 50 6.92 20.14 -17.69
N GLU A 51 5.58 20.18 -17.70
CA GLU A 51 4.64 21.25 -18.08
C GLU A 51 3.45 20.55 -18.77
N GLU A 52 2.18 20.82 -18.54
CA GLU A 52 1.40 21.72 -17.72
C GLU A 52 -0.06 21.19 -17.88
N ILE A 53 -1.05 21.89 -17.31
CA ILE A 53 -2.47 21.86 -17.68
C ILE A 53 -3.37 21.12 -16.68
N ASN A 54 -3.76 21.91 -15.68
CA ASN A 54 -5.07 21.87 -15.03
C ASN A 54 -6.20 22.06 -16.06
N PRO A 55 -7.32 21.32 -15.91
CA PRO A 55 -8.63 21.88 -16.21
C PRO A 55 -9.61 21.73 -15.04
N ILE A 56 -10.27 22.85 -14.75
CA ILE A 56 -11.45 23.00 -13.89
C ILE A 56 -12.71 22.61 -14.71
N ILE A 57 -13.82 22.34 -14.00
CA ILE A 57 -15.25 22.24 -14.43
C ILE A 57 -15.67 20.76 -14.72
N GLU A 58 -16.72 20.13 -14.15
CA GLU A 58 -18.01 20.56 -13.59
C GLU A 58 -18.63 19.44 -12.70
N ASP A 59 -19.58 19.85 -11.87
CA ASP A 59 -20.42 19.08 -10.93
C ASP A 59 -20.83 17.65 -11.31
N SER A 60 -20.58 16.74 -10.36
CA SER A 60 -21.49 15.64 -10.04
C SER A 60 -21.53 15.50 -8.52
N ASN A 61 -22.42 16.28 -7.91
CA ASN A 61 -22.86 16.11 -6.53
C ASN A 61 -23.59 14.77 -6.39
N VAL A 62 -22.80 13.71 -6.22
CA VAL A 62 -23.10 12.65 -5.28
C VAL A 62 -22.03 12.80 -4.22
N GLU A 63 -22.38 13.35 -3.05
CA GLU A 63 -21.57 13.24 -1.85
C GLU A 63 -21.48 11.75 -1.44
N ASP A 64 -20.74 10.97 -2.22
CA ASP A 64 -20.08 9.75 -1.77
C ASP A 64 -18.92 10.18 -0.87
N THR A 65 -19.25 10.71 0.31
CA THR A 65 -18.27 10.90 1.38
C THR A 65 -17.99 9.56 2.06
N SER A 66 -17.70 8.52 1.29
CA SER A 66 -16.65 7.59 1.67
C SER A 66 -15.43 8.06 0.91
N SER A 67 -14.75 9.05 1.47
CA SER A 67 -13.37 9.39 1.12
C SER A 67 -12.66 8.08 0.78
N GLY A 68 -12.12 7.97 -0.44
CA GLY A 68 -11.54 6.73 -0.99
C GLY A 68 -10.48 6.07 -0.09
N ASP A 69 -10.03 6.79 0.93
CA ASP A 69 -9.13 6.37 2.00
C ASP A 69 -9.65 5.24 2.89
N ASP A 70 -10.97 5.01 3.00
CA ASP A 70 -11.54 4.02 3.93
C ASP A 70 -12.04 2.71 3.27
N LEU A 71 -11.59 2.41 2.05
CA LEU A 71 -12.01 1.18 1.33
C LEU A 71 -11.63 -0.10 2.10
N GLU A 72 -10.49 -0.09 2.78
CA GLU A 72 -10.04 -1.19 3.66
C GLU A 72 -11.03 -1.41 4.81
N LEU A 73 -11.56 -0.34 5.38
CA LEU A 73 -12.52 -0.39 6.48
C LEU A 73 -13.86 -0.96 5.99
N VAL A 74 -14.32 -0.52 4.82
CA VAL A 74 -15.55 -1.05 4.19
C VAL A 74 -15.41 -2.54 3.87
N ALA A 75 -14.26 -2.97 3.33
CA ALA A 75 -13.98 -4.37 3.03
C ALA A 75 -13.95 -5.24 4.31
N ALA A 76 -13.25 -4.80 5.35
CA ALA A 76 -13.17 -5.52 6.62
C ALA A 76 -14.54 -5.66 7.30
N ILE A 77 -15.35 -4.59 7.30
CA ILE A 77 -16.73 -4.61 7.84
C ILE A 77 -17.60 -5.57 7.02
N THR A 78 -17.54 -5.49 5.69
CA THR A 78 -18.34 -6.35 4.80
C THR A 78 -17.98 -7.82 4.97
N ALA A 79 -16.68 -8.14 5.04
CA ALA A 79 -16.18 -9.49 5.29
C ALA A 79 -16.63 -10.03 6.66
N ALA A 80 -16.57 -9.21 7.71
CA ALA A 80 -17.01 -9.60 9.04
C ALA A 80 -18.51 -9.91 9.09
N ILE A 81 -19.34 -9.09 8.43
CA ILE A 81 -20.79 -9.30 8.35
C ILE A 81 -21.09 -10.57 7.54
N ALA A 82 -20.47 -10.72 6.36
CA ALA A 82 -20.60 -11.89 5.49
C ALA A 82 -20.29 -13.18 6.26
N ALA A 83 -19.18 -13.22 6.99
CA ALA A 83 -18.79 -14.35 7.82
C ALA A 83 -19.75 -14.59 9.00
N SER A 84 -20.28 -13.54 9.63
CA SER A 84 -21.18 -13.68 10.79
C SER A 84 -22.58 -14.18 10.43
N MET A 85 -23.04 -13.86 9.23
CA MET A 85 -24.38 -14.18 8.74
C MET A 85 -24.40 -15.35 7.75
N ASP A 86 -23.25 -16.01 7.55
CA ASP A 86 -23.03 -17.07 6.57
C ASP A 86 -23.62 -16.70 5.18
N THR A 87 -23.32 -15.46 4.76
CA THR A 87 -23.81 -14.86 3.52
C THR A 87 -22.64 -14.37 2.67
N THR A 88 -22.89 -14.13 1.39
CA THR A 88 -21.87 -13.70 0.43
C THR A 88 -21.77 -12.18 0.37
N ALA A 89 -20.55 -11.65 0.16
CA ALA A 89 -20.23 -10.22 0.20
C ALA A 89 -20.86 -9.40 -0.94
N ASP A 90 -21.21 -10.02 -2.07
CA ASP A 90 -21.86 -9.37 -3.22
C ASP A 90 -23.27 -8.84 -2.90
N ARG A 91 -23.91 -9.38 -1.86
CA ARG A 91 -25.25 -8.99 -1.41
C ARG A 91 -25.26 -7.89 -0.36
N LEU A 92 -24.09 -7.38 0.03
CA LEU A 92 -23.93 -6.40 1.10
C LEU A 92 -23.32 -5.11 0.53
N VAL A 93 -23.98 -3.97 0.77
CA VAL A 93 -23.51 -2.65 0.34
C VAL A 93 -23.54 -1.68 1.52
N VAL A 94 -22.37 -1.15 1.88
CA VAL A 94 -22.22 -0.15 2.95
C VAL A 94 -22.45 1.24 2.37
N ARG A 95 -23.61 1.84 2.64
CA ARG A 95 -23.96 3.19 2.16
C ARG A 95 -23.41 4.30 3.05
N SER A 96 -23.31 4.06 4.35
CA SER A 96 -22.71 5.01 5.29
C SER A 96 -22.28 4.29 6.55
N PHE A 97 -21.19 4.77 7.15
CA PHE A 97 -20.76 4.31 8.47
C PHE A 97 -20.31 5.52 9.30
N ARG A 98 -20.56 5.46 10.61
CA ARG A 98 -20.13 6.50 11.55
C ARG A 98 -19.35 5.85 12.68
N ARG A 99 -18.09 6.26 12.87
CA ARG A 99 -17.31 5.85 14.03
C ARG A 99 -17.83 6.58 15.27
N ILE A 100 -18.31 5.82 16.25
CA ILE A 100 -18.70 6.35 17.56
C ILE A 100 -17.55 6.16 18.55
N GLY A 101 -16.77 7.23 18.80
CA GLY A 101 -15.65 7.20 19.76
C GLY A 101 -14.64 8.33 19.54
N THR A 102 -13.92 8.71 20.59
CA THR A 102 -12.82 9.69 20.51
C THR A 102 -11.63 9.07 19.76
N LYS A 103 -10.95 9.84 18.90
CA LYS A 103 -9.71 9.41 18.20
C LYS A 103 -8.61 8.94 19.15
N THR A 104 -8.64 9.39 20.41
CA THR A 104 -7.73 8.90 21.44
C THR A 104 -8.19 7.53 21.95
N SER A 105 -7.36 6.51 21.77
CA SER A 105 -7.60 5.21 22.40
C SER A 105 -7.39 5.38 23.91
N LYS A 106 -8.20 4.71 24.75
CA LYS A 106 -7.96 4.68 26.21
C LYS A 106 -6.55 4.17 26.55
N TRP A 107 -5.96 3.39 25.66
CA TRP A 107 -4.59 2.89 25.72
C TRP A 107 -3.54 4.00 25.59
N ASN A 108 -3.84 5.10 24.90
CA ASN A 108 -2.90 6.22 24.75
C ASN A 108 -2.70 7.04 26.04
N ASN A 109 -3.61 6.90 27.02
CA ASN A 109 -3.52 7.58 28.32
C ASN A 109 -2.86 6.72 29.40
N LEU A 110 -2.45 5.48 29.09
CA LEU A 110 -1.80 4.56 30.04
C LEU A 110 -0.27 4.53 29.89
N LEU A 111 0.29 5.26 28.93
CA LEU A 111 1.73 5.36 28.65
C LEU A 111 2.33 6.69 29.10
N TYR A 112 1.76 7.35 30.12
CA TYR A 112 2.33 8.52 30.78
C TYR A 112 2.33 8.35 32.29
#